data_AF-A0A1X7MSY3-F1
#
_entry.id   AF-A0A1X7MSY3-F1
#
_cell.length_a   1.000
_cell.length_b   1.000
_cell.length_c   1.000
_cell.angle_alpha   90.00
_cell.angle_beta   90.00
_cell.angle_gamma   90.00
#
_symmetry.space_group_name_H-M   'P 1'
#
loop_
_entity.id
_entity.type
_entity.pdbx_description
1 polymer ?
#
loop_
_entity_poly.entity_id
_entity_poly.type
_entity_poly.pdbx_seq_one_letter_code
_entity_poly.pdbx_strand_id
1 'polypeptide(L)'
;MDFFPADPPQDESVAVESEPEPWRAPPENEVPALFPLSEVLAVAEDVAIIATGVRVYSTGVEFSIERRMRRGGMSEEEWQLAQMGFHGHHGVGSPGRMRYGLGLSDGQHLVLDRSWGGEQEPRDGSRHVLTMTGGSGGGSDRFHTSEEGLWLWPLPPEGPLELVVQWPDRGVPESRTVIDATSLRALAAEAAPIWP
;
A
#
# COMPACT_ATOMS: atom_id res chain seq x y z
N MET A 1 32.44 -23.96 -12.88
CA MET A 1 31.04 -24.30 -13.20
C MET A 1 30.25 -23.08 -12.81
N ASP A 2 29.64 -22.40 -13.77
CA ASP A 2 28.78 -21.26 -13.47
C ASP A 2 27.51 -21.73 -12.77
N PHE A 3 27.04 -20.88 -11.85
CA PHE A 3 25.92 -21.19 -10.98
C PHE A 3 24.59 -21.31 -11.74
N PHE A 4 24.45 -20.58 -12.85
CA PHE A 4 23.29 -20.64 -13.73
C PHE A 4 23.68 -21.15 -15.13
N PRO A 5 22.88 -22.04 -15.76
CA PRO A 5 23.02 -22.38 -17.17
C PRO A 5 22.57 -21.22 -18.07
N ALA A 6 22.99 -21.23 -19.34
CA ALA A 6 22.59 -20.20 -20.30
C ALA A 6 21.09 -20.31 -20.64
N ASP A 7 20.41 -19.17 -20.65
CA ASP A 7 19.02 -19.07 -21.04
C ASP A 7 18.83 -19.23 -22.57
N PRO A 8 17.65 -19.73 -23.01
CA PRO A 8 17.30 -19.77 -24.43
C PRO A 8 17.07 -18.37 -25.01
N PRO A 9 17.23 -18.18 -26.34
CA PRO A 9 17.03 -16.89 -26.99
C PRO A 9 15.59 -16.37 -26.84
N GLN A 10 15.45 -15.08 -26.54
CA GLN A 10 14.17 -14.37 -26.40
C GLN A 10 13.92 -13.41 -27.57
N ASP A 11 12.64 -13.06 -27.78
CA ASP A 11 12.18 -12.11 -28.79
C ASP A 11 12.38 -10.65 -28.31
N GLU A 12 12.90 -9.79 -29.19
CA GLU A 12 13.46 -8.46 -28.87
C GLU A 12 12.48 -7.31 -29.18
N SER A 13 11.17 -7.50 -29.01
CA SER A 13 10.24 -6.40 -29.20
C SER A 13 10.37 -5.37 -28.07
N VAL A 14 10.92 -4.20 -28.38
CA VAL A 14 11.06 -3.09 -27.44
C VAL A 14 9.73 -2.35 -27.33
N ALA A 15 9.10 -2.41 -26.16
CA ALA A 15 7.97 -1.55 -25.82
C ALA A 15 8.49 -0.11 -25.56
N VAL A 16 7.75 0.89 -26.02
CA VAL A 16 8.05 2.29 -25.66
C VAL A 16 7.58 2.51 -24.23
N GLU A 17 8.53 2.68 -23.32
CA GLU A 17 8.28 2.91 -21.90
C GLU A 17 7.95 4.40 -21.68
N SER A 18 6.76 4.68 -21.16
CA SER A 18 6.37 6.02 -20.72
C SER A 18 6.42 6.07 -19.20
N GLU A 19 7.20 6.99 -18.63
CA GLU A 19 7.27 7.16 -17.17
C GLU A 19 5.88 7.50 -16.61
N PRO A 20 5.41 6.79 -15.56
CA PRO A 20 4.16 7.12 -14.92
C PRO A 20 4.24 8.51 -14.27
N GLU A 21 3.11 9.22 -14.22
CA GLU A 21 3.01 10.48 -13.48
C GLU A 21 3.45 10.30 -12.01
N PRO A 22 4.21 11.24 -11.39
CA PRO A 22 4.84 11.03 -10.08
C PRO A 22 3.88 10.69 -8.91
N TRP A 23 2.61 11.06 -9.03
CA TRP A 23 1.59 10.78 -8.03
C TRP A 23 0.96 9.38 -8.16
N ARG A 24 1.21 8.67 -9.27
CA ARG A 24 0.66 7.32 -9.54
C ARG A 24 1.48 6.20 -8.90
N ALA A 25 2.79 6.37 -8.78
CA ALA A 25 3.69 5.35 -8.25
C ALA A 25 4.98 5.97 -7.68
N PRO A 26 5.70 5.26 -6.80
CA PRO A 26 7.05 5.63 -6.42
C PRO A 26 7.99 5.69 -7.63
N PRO A 27 9.06 6.49 -7.57
CA PRO A 27 10.10 6.50 -8.61
C PRO A 27 10.72 5.10 -8.81
N GLU A 28 10.77 4.63 -10.05
CA GLU A 28 11.31 3.32 -10.41
C GLU A 28 12.86 3.30 -10.40
N ASN A 29 13.49 4.46 -10.61
CA ASN A 29 14.94 4.64 -10.63
C ASN A 29 15.52 5.13 -9.28
N GLU A 30 14.91 4.78 -8.16
CA GLU A 30 15.41 5.12 -6.82
C GLU A 30 15.48 3.90 -5.89
N VAL A 31 16.55 3.85 -5.11
CA VAL A 31 16.61 3.03 -3.90
C VAL A 31 16.00 3.85 -2.76
N PRO A 32 14.87 3.43 -2.17
CA PRO A 32 14.27 4.16 -1.06
C PRO A 32 15.06 3.96 0.24
N ALA A 33 15.05 4.97 1.10
CA ALA A 33 15.40 4.80 2.49
C ALA A 33 14.27 4.05 3.23
N LEU A 34 14.59 3.33 4.29
CA LEU A 34 13.61 2.54 5.05
C LEU A 34 13.35 3.17 6.41
N PHE A 35 12.09 3.50 6.68
CA PHE A 35 11.64 3.80 8.03
C PHE A 35 11.07 2.52 8.67
N PRO A 36 11.65 2.04 9.79
CA PRO A 36 11.21 0.81 10.42
C PRO A 36 9.85 1.01 11.08
N LEU A 37 8.84 0.25 10.63
CA LEU A 37 7.50 0.24 11.17
C LEU A 37 7.01 -1.21 11.23
N SER A 38 6.53 -1.67 12.38
CA SER A 38 5.98 -3.01 12.54
C SER A 38 4.81 -2.95 13.51
N GLU A 39 3.69 -2.43 13.02
CA GLU A 39 2.53 -2.08 13.84
C GLU A 39 1.29 -2.83 13.37
N VAL A 40 0.55 -3.39 14.33
CA VAL A 40 -0.76 -3.97 14.07
C VAL A 40 -1.78 -2.83 14.08
N LEU A 41 -2.24 -2.43 12.90
CA LEU A 41 -3.18 -1.32 12.72
C LEU A 41 -4.58 -1.70 13.21
N ALA A 42 -5.00 -2.95 13.00
CA ALA A 42 -6.28 -3.46 13.45
C ALA A 42 -6.31 -4.99 13.55
N VAL A 43 -7.15 -5.51 14.44
CA VAL A 43 -7.48 -6.93 14.58
C VAL A 43 -8.99 -7.07 14.75
N ALA A 44 -9.58 -8.00 14.02
CA ALA A 44 -10.96 -8.44 14.19
C ALA A 44 -11.02 -9.97 14.41
N GLU A 45 -12.18 -10.59 14.19
CA GLU A 45 -12.38 -12.02 14.44
C GLU A 45 -11.48 -12.89 13.56
N ASP A 46 -11.41 -12.62 12.27
CA ASP A 46 -10.74 -13.46 11.27
C ASP A 46 -9.66 -12.72 10.48
N VAL A 47 -9.54 -11.39 10.66
CA VAL A 47 -8.56 -10.55 9.94
C VAL A 47 -7.66 -9.74 10.87
N ALA A 48 -6.44 -9.49 10.40
CA ALA A 48 -5.49 -8.53 10.96
C ALA A 48 -4.92 -7.66 9.85
N ILE A 49 -4.66 -6.39 10.16
CA ILE A 49 -4.08 -5.41 9.23
C ILE A 49 -2.83 -4.86 9.89
N ILE A 50 -1.71 -4.88 9.18
CA ILE A 50 -0.38 -4.65 9.71
C ILE A 50 0.34 -3.66 8.79
N ALA A 51 0.98 -2.64 9.36
CA ALA A 51 1.99 -1.86 8.65
C ALA A 51 3.35 -2.50 8.89
N THR A 52 3.99 -2.97 7.82
CA THR A 52 5.23 -3.77 7.88
C THR A 52 6.50 -2.96 7.57
N GLY A 53 6.34 -1.71 7.15
CA GLY A 53 7.44 -0.78 6.91
C GLY A 53 6.97 0.45 6.14
N VAL A 54 7.87 1.43 5.98
CA VAL A 54 7.66 2.55 5.06
C VAL A 54 8.91 2.70 4.19
N ARG A 55 8.69 2.74 2.87
CA ARG A 55 9.73 3.08 1.88
C ARG A 55 9.66 4.58 1.63
N VAL A 56 10.76 5.26 1.86
CA VAL A 56 10.87 6.71 1.75
C VAL A 56 11.68 7.05 0.51
N TYR A 57 11.03 7.66 -0.46
CA TYR A 57 11.62 8.12 -1.71
C TYR A 57 11.89 9.61 -1.65
N SER A 58 12.63 10.14 -2.61
CA SER A 58 12.94 11.58 -2.65
C SER A 58 11.67 12.46 -2.78
N THR A 59 10.63 11.91 -3.41
CA THR A 59 9.39 12.63 -3.77
C THR A 59 8.18 12.28 -2.92
N GLY A 60 8.22 11.21 -2.12
CA GLY A 60 7.05 10.72 -1.39
C GLY A 60 7.37 9.52 -0.50
N VAL A 61 6.33 8.95 0.12
CA VAL A 61 6.48 7.77 0.99
C VAL A 61 5.47 6.69 0.65
N GLU A 62 5.89 5.43 0.69
CA GLU A 62 5.03 4.27 0.49
C GLU A 62 4.92 3.46 1.79
N PHE A 63 3.72 3.39 2.37
CA PHE A 63 3.44 2.49 3.50
C PHE A 63 3.22 1.08 2.96
N SER A 64 3.98 0.11 3.47
CA SER A 64 3.75 -1.31 3.17
C SER A 64 2.70 -1.86 4.12
N ILE A 65 1.55 -2.25 3.58
CA ILE A 65 0.44 -2.79 4.35
C ILE A 65 0.25 -4.26 4.01
N GLU A 66 0.17 -5.08 5.06
CA GLU A 66 -0.15 -6.49 4.97
C GLU A 66 -1.49 -6.75 5.65
N ARG A 67 -2.37 -7.46 4.95
CA ARG A 67 -3.64 -7.98 5.46
C ARG A 67 -3.50 -9.48 5.61
N ARG A 68 -3.82 -10.00 6.78
CA ARG A 68 -3.85 -11.45 7.06
C ARG A 68 -5.27 -11.86 7.41
N MET A 69 -5.72 -12.96 6.81
CA MET A 69 -6.95 -13.65 7.17
C MET A 69 -6.63 -15.05 7.67
N ARG A 70 -7.31 -15.50 8.71
CA ARG A 70 -7.24 -16.88 9.20
C ARG A 70 -8.54 -17.60 8.89
N ARG A 71 -8.45 -18.87 8.49
CA ARG A 71 -9.64 -19.69 8.17
C ARG A 71 -10.54 -19.94 9.37
N GLY A 72 -9.96 -20.17 10.55
CA GLY A 72 -10.72 -20.55 11.74
C GLY A 72 -11.55 -21.81 11.50
N GLY A 73 -12.85 -21.74 11.80
CA GLY A 73 -13.80 -22.85 11.65
C GLY A 73 -14.48 -22.96 10.29
N MET A 74 -14.11 -22.14 9.30
CA MET A 74 -14.74 -22.15 7.98
C MET A 74 -14.56 -23.49 7.26
N SER A 75 -15.63 -23.98 6.64
CA SER A 75 -15.57 -25.05 5.65
C SER A 75 -14.69 -24.64 4.46
N GLU A 76 -14.35 -25.60 3.60
CA GLU A 76 -13.51 -25.31 2.43
C GLU A 76 -14.20 -24.36 1.45
N GLU A 77 -15.51 -24.53 1.23
CA GLU A 77 -16.31 -23.64 0.38
C GLU A 77 -16.38 -22.22 0.95
N GLU A 78 -16.66 -22.09 2.26
CA GLU A 78 -16.66 -20.78 2.95
C GLU A 78 -15.28 -20.11 2.87
N TRP A 79 -14.20 -20.88 3.02
CA TRP A 79 -12.83 -20.37 2.91
C TRP A 79 -12.50 -19.89 1.50
N GLN A 80 -12.92 -20.61 0.46
CA GLN A 80 -12.73 -20.18 -0.93
C GLN A 80 -13.51 -18.90 -1.23
N LEU A 81 -14.77 -18.79 -0.78
CA LEU A 81 -15.57 -17.58 -0.91
C LEU A 81 -14.94 -16.39 -0.16
N ALA A 82 -14.46 -16.62 1.07
CA ALA A 82 -13.80 -15.58 1.87
C ALA A 82 -12.52 -15.05 1.20
N GLN A 83 -11.72 -15.94 0.60
CA GLN A 83 -10.50 -15.56 -0.15
C GLN A 83 -10.83 -14.73 -1.40
N MET A 84 -11.86 -15.10 -2.16
CA MET A 84 -12.31 -14.30 -3.31
C MET A 84 -12.77 -12.89 -2.89
N GLY A 85 -13.45 -12.77 -1.74
CA GLY A 85 -13.85 -11.47 -1.19
C GLY A 85 -12.72 -10.69 -0.53
N PHE A 86 -11.57 -11.32 -0.22
CA PHE A 86 -10.49 -10.71 0.56
C PHE A 86 -9.72 -9.63 -0.21
N HIS A 87 -9.60 -9.79 -1.53
CA HIS A 87 -8.95 -8.80 -2.39
C HIS A 87 -9.79 -7.55 -2.64
N GLY A 88 -11.00 -7.46 -2.06
CA GLY A 88 -11.76 -6.22 -2.07
C GLY A 88 -12.36 -5.87 -3.41
N HIS A 89 -12.91 -6.85 -4.16
CA HIS A 89 -13.74 -6.62 -5.36
C HIS A 89 -15.06 -5.87 -5.07
N HIS A 90 -15.16 -5.18 -3.94
CA HIS A 90 -16.32 -4.36 -3.60
C HIS A 90 -16.33 -3.14 -4.51
N GLY A 91 -17.45 -2.93 -5.22
CA GLY A 91 -17.65 -1.74 -6.03
C GLY A 91 -17.47 -0.46 -5.21
N VAL A 92 -16.96 0.59 -5.88
CA VAL A 92 -16.83 1.94 -5.33
C VAL A 92 -18.13 2.34 -4.63
N GLY A 93 -18.04 2.77 -3.37
CA GLY A 93 -19.21 3.22 -2.59
C GLY A 93 -19.91 2.15 -1.73
N SER A 94 -19.49 0.87 -1.75
CA SER A 94 -20.07 -0.16 -0.87
C SER A 94 -19.85 0.16 0.62
N PRO A 95 -20.90 0.32 1.46
CA PRO A 95 -20.78 0.85 2.83
C PRO A 95 -19.76 0.14 3.73
N GLY A 96 -19.59 -1.17 3.60
CA GLY A 96 -18.68 -1.95 4.43
C GLY A 96 -17.31 -2.26 3.83
N ARG A 97 -16.98 -1.65 2.69
CA ARG A 97 -15.66 -1.78 2.05
C ARG A 97 -14.53 -1.30 2.95
N MET A 98 -13.35 -1.86 2.68
CA MET A 98 -12.10 -1.42 3.26
C MET A 98 -11.73 -0.01 2.80
N ARG A 99 -11.20 0.80 3.71
CA ARG A 99 -10.73 2.16 3.46
C ARG A 99 -9.43 2.41 4.21
N TYR A 100 -8.52 3.13 3.57
CA TYR A 100 -7.34 3.71 4.20
C TYR A 100 -7.49 5.23 4.21
N GLY A 101 -6.89 5.89 5.20
CA GLY A 101 -6.82 7.34 5.22
C GLY A 101 -5.55 7.83 5.87
N LEU A 102 -5.18 9.07 5.54
CA LEU A 102 -4.06 9.78 6.15
C LEU A 102 -4.53 11.12 6.71
N GLY A 103 -4.22 11.39 7.97
CA GLY A 103 -4.33 12.73 8.57
C GLY A 103 -2.94 13.39 8.61
N LEU A 104 -2.78 14.52 7.93
CA LEU A 104 -1.50 15.25 7.84
C LEU A 104 -1.47 16.44 8.81
N SER A 105 -0.28 16.86 9.22
CA SER A 105 -0.10 17.96 10.18
C SER A 105 -0.53 19.33 9.66
N ASP A 106 -0.67 19.50 8.35
CA ASP A 106 -1.23 20.68 7.69
C ASP A 106 -2.78 20.69 7.67
N GLY A 107 -3.41 19.70 8.30
CA GLY A 107 -4.86 19.55 8.40
C GLY A 107 -5.51 18.90 7.18
N GLN A 108 -4.74 18.39 6.22
CA GLN A 108 -5.28 17.58 5.15
C GLN A 108 -5.68 16.18 5.61
N HIS A 109 -6.83 15.72 5.12
CA HIS A 109 -7.30 14.35 5.32
C HIS A 109 -7.45 13.69 3.96
N LEU A 110 -6.69 12.63 3.71
CA LEU A 110 -6.76 11.83 2.50
C LEU A 110 -7.54 10.57 2.80
N VAL A 111 -8.42 10.16 1.89
CA VAL A 111 -9.16 8.90 2.01
C VAL A 111 -9.02 8.14 0.71
N LEU A 112 -8.38 6.98 0.80
CA LEU A 112 -8.31 6.02 -0.29
C LEU A 112 -9.50 5.07 -0.17
N ASP A 113 -10.41 5.22 -1.12
CA ASP A 113 -11.77 4.68 -1.05
C ASP A 113 -12.16 3.78 -2.24
N ARG A 114 -11.17 3.44 -3.08
CA ARG A 114 -11.39 2.68 -4.32
C ARG A 114 -10.42 1.50 -4.42
N SER A 115 -10.94 0.36 -4.86
CA SER A 115 -10.14 -0.73 -5.44
C SER A 115 -9.69 -0.31 -6.84
N TRP A 116 -8.37 -0.31 -7.09
CA TRP A 116 -7.68 -0.22 -8.40
C TRP A 116 -8.36 0.54 -9.57
N GLY A 117 -7.72 1.60 -10.08
CA GLY A 117 -8.03 2.18 -11.41
C GLY A 117 -9.04 3.32 -11.46
N GLY A 118 -9.38 3.92 -10.31
CA GLY A 118 -10.29 5.06 -10.21
C GLY A 118 -9.59 6.35 -9.76
N GLU A 119 -8.38 6.62 -10.22
CA GLU A 119 -7.66 7.85 -9.86
C GLU A 119 -8.32 9.08 -10.48
N GLN A 120 -8.69 10.05 -9.63
CA GLN A 120 -8.96 11.40 -10.10
C GLN A 120 -7.63 12.14 -10.11
N GLU A 121 -7.26 12.66 -11.27
CA GLU A 121 -6.14 13.58 -11.44
C GLU A 121 -6.21 14.68 -10.36
N PRO A 122 -5.07 15.06 -9.76
CA PRO A 122 -5.04 16.13 -8.77
C PRO A 122 -5.63 17.41 -9.39
N ARG A 123 -6.78 17.87 -8.89
CA ARG A 123 -7.32 19.17 -9.30
C ARG A 123 -6.44 20.27 -8.69
N ASP A 124 -5.95 21.15 -9.56
CA ASP A 124 -4.96 22.19 -9.31
C ASP A 124 -5.01 22.88 -7.93
N GLY A 125 -3.83 23.11 -7.34
CA GLY A 125 -3.59 24.20 -6.37
C GLY A 125 -3.00 23.84 -5.00
N SER A 126 -3.13 22.61 -4.52
CA SER A 126 -2.43 22.02 -3.36
C SER A 126 -3.25 20.84 -2.86
N ARG A 127 -2.53 19.93 -2.19
CA ARG A 127 -2.99 18.94 -1.22
C ARG A 127 -2.75 17.52 -1.70
N HIS A 128 -1.64 16.94 -1.24
CA HIS A 128 -1.22 15.54 -1.30
C HIS A 128 -2.21 14.48 -1.87
N VAL A 129 -1.69 13.53 -2.63
CA VAL A 129 -2.41 12.41 -3.24
C VAL A 129 -2.04 11.13 -2.53
N LEU A 130 -3.03 10.29 -2.24
CA LEU A 130 -2.84 8.94 -1.73
C LEU A 130 -3.30 7.94 -2.79
N THR A 131 -2.36 7.13 -3.26
CA THR A 131 -2.56 6.14 -4.31
C THR A 131 -2.25 4.75 -3.78
N MET A 132 -2.95 3.73 -4.26
CA MET A 132 -2.65 2.34 -3.93
C MET A 132 -1.71 1.76 -4.98
N THR A 133 -0.65 1.09 -4.54
CA THR A 133 0.42 0.56 -5.41
C THR A 133 0.69 -0.90 -5.09
N GLY A 134 1.37 -1.59 -6.01
CA GLY A 134 1.69 -3.01 -5.85
C GLY A 134 0.44 -3.89 -5.89
N GLY A 135 0.27 -4.74 -4.88
CA GLY A 135 -0.81 -5.71 -4.82
C GLY A 135 -0.29 -7.11 -5.15
N SER A 136 -0.02 -7.88 -4.11
CA SER A 136 0.19 -9.32 -4.22
C SER A 136 -0.64 -10.03 -3.17
N GLY A 137 -0.90 -11.30 -3.37
CA GLY A 137 -1.61 -12.07 -2.38
C GLY A 137 -1.52 -13.56 -2.65
N GLY A 138 -1.67 -14.32 -1.59
CA GLY A 138 -1.48 -15.75 -1.62
C GLY A 138 -1.83 -16.34 -0.26
N GLY A 139 -2.12 -17.62 -0.26
CA GLY A 139 -2.62 -18.27 0.92
C GLY A 139 -2.37 -19.76 0.93
N SER A 140 -2.93 -20.36 1.97
CA SER A 140 -2.94 -21.77 2.28
C SER A 140 -4.33 -22.13 2.80
N ASP A 141 -4.53 -23.39 3.17
CA ASP A 141 -5.76 -23.84 3.81
C ASP A 141 -5.99 -23.25 5.21
N ARG A 142 -5.06 -22.44 5.74
CA ARG A 142 -5.14 -21.88 7.11
C ARG A 142 -5.08 -20.36 7.15
N PHE A 143 -4.28 -19.77 6.28
CA PHE A 143 -4.03 -18.34 6.23
C PHE A 143 -4.05 -17.84 4.79
N HIS A 144 -4.58 -16.64 4.60
CA HIS A 144 -4.51 -15.92 3.34
C HIS A 144 -3.95 -14.53 3.60
N THR A 145 -2.99 -14.11 2.79
CA THR A 145 -2.28 -12.84 2.94
C THR A 145 -2.47 -12.00 1.68
N SER A 146 -2.59 -10.69 1.87
CA SER A 146 -2.50 -9.70 0.80
C SER A 146 -1.55 -8.59 1.22
N GLU A 147 -0.70 -8.16 0.31
CA GLU A 147 0.24 -7.06 0.50
C GLU A 147 -0.05 -5.96 -0.53
N GLU A 148 -0.09 -4.71 -0.07
CA GLU A 148 -0.23 -3.53 -0.92
C GLU A 148 0.62 -2.37 -0.41
N GLY A 149 0.94 -1.45 -1.30
CA GLY A 149 1.56 -0.16 -0.98
C GLY A 149 0.51 0.95 -0.90
N LEU A 150 0.71 1.90 0.01
CA LEU A 150 -0.01 3.17 0.03
C LEU A 150 0.98 4.29 -0.26
N TRP A 151 1.00 4.77 -1.51
CA TRP A 151 1.87 5.84 -1.99
C TRP A 151 1.28 7.21 -1.66
N LEU A 152 1.98 7.97 -0.82
CA LEU A 152 1.70 9.37 -0.53
C LEU A 152 2.65 10.27 -1.31
N TRP A 153 2.09 11.13 -2.15
CA TRP A 153 2.83 12.12 -2.92
C TRP A 153 2.25 13.53 -2.75
N PRO A 154 3.06 14.59 -2.59
CA PRO A 154 4.50 14.55 -2.35
C PRO A 154 4.80 14.11 -0.89
N LEU A 155 6.04 14.30 -0.42
CA LEU A 155 6.41 14.05 0.99
C LEU A 155 5.45 14.75 1.98
N PRO A 156 4.95 14.03 3.01
CA PRO A 156 4.05 14.58 4.03
C PRO A 156 4.70 15.75 4.77
N PRO A 157 3.96 16.77 5.25
CA PRO A 157 4.52 17.84 6.09
C PRO A 157 5.15 17.28 7.38
N GLU A 158 6.11 18.01 7.96
CA GLU A 158 6.71 17.64 9.25
C GLU A 158 5.67 17.60 10.38
N GLY A 159 5.88 16.73 11.36
CA GLY A 159 4.96 16.52 12.49
C GLY A 159 4.23 15.18 12.44
N PRO A 160 3.15 15.03 13.21
CA PRO A 160 2.41 13.77 13.28
C PRO A 160 1.63 13.51 12.00
N LEU A 161 1.72 12.27 11.51
CA LEU A 161 0.89 11.72 10.44
C LEU A 161 0.06 10.57 11.00
N GLU A 162 -1.26 10.65 10.84
CA GLU A 162 -2.18 9.58 11.25
C GLU A 162 -2.43 8.62 10.10
N LEU A 163 -2.04 7.36 10.23
CA LEU A 163 -2.48 6.27 9.35
C LEU A 163 -3.78 5.68 9.90
N VAL A 164 -4.84 5.76 9.10
CA VAL A 164 -6.21 5.38 9.46
C VAL A 164 -6.64 4.18 8.63
N VAL A 165 -7.27 3.20 9.27
CA VAL A 165 -7.87 2.06 8.57
C VAL A 165 -9.26 1.74 9.09
N GLN A 166 -10.14 1.29 8.20
CA GLN A 166 -11.49 0.82 8.53
C GLN A 166 -11.89 -0.31 7.56
N TRP A 167 -12.53 -1.37 8.08
CA TRP A 167 -13.12 -2.41 7.24
C TRP A 167 -14.39 -3.00 7.88
N PRO A 168 -15.54 -2.32 7.73
CA PRO A 168 -16.75 -2.70 8.45
C PRO A 168 -17.30 -4.07 8.09
N ASP A 169 -17.20 -4.52 6.82
CA ASP A 169 -17.65 -5.86 6.40
C ASP A 169 -16.89 -7.00 7.09
N ARG A 170 -15.71 -6.72 7.66
CA ARG A 170 -14.91 -7.67 8.44
C ARG A 170 -14.83 -7.31 9.92
N GLY A 171 -15.72 -6.42 10.39
CA GLY A 171 -15.78 -6.03 11.79
C GLY A 171 -14.58 -5.22 12.28
N VAL A 172 -13.79 -4.62 11.38
CA VAL A 172 -12.70 -3.73 11.75
C VAL A 172 -13.27 -2.30 11.90
N PRO A 173 -13.39 -1.77 13.14
CA PRO A 173 -13.76 -0.38 13.34
C PRO A 173 -12.66 0.55 12.84
N GLU A 174 -12.94 1.85 12.82
CA GLU A 174 -11.92 2.84 12.49
C GLU A 174 -10.81 2.82 13.56
N SER A 175 -9.57 2.62 13.13
CA SER A 175 -8.38 2.70 13.98
C SER A 175 -7.37 3.71 13.42
N ARG A 176 -6.53 4.25 14.30
CA ARG A 176 -5.52 5.27 13.98
C ARG A 176 -4.17 4.90 14.58
N THR A 177 -3.12 5.03 13.80
CA THR A 177 -1.72 4.89 14.22
C THR A 177 -0.96 6.17 13.87
N VAL A 178 -0.24 6.75 14.82
CA VAL A 178 0.54 7.99 14.60
C VAL A 178 1.97 7.64 14.21
N ILE A 179 2.46 8.26 13.15
CA ILE A 179 3.79 8.09 12.58
C ILE A 179 4.48 9.46 12.55
N ASP A 180 5.78 9.51 12.84
CA ASP A 180 6.56 10.75 12.79
C ASP A 180 6.98 11.08 11.35
N ALA A 181 6.22 11.96 10.69
CA ALA A 181 6.52 12.40 9.32
C ALA A 181 7.77 13.30 9.26
N THR A 182 8.23 13.84 10.38
CA THR A 182 9.51 14.58 10.46
C THR A 182 10.68 13.63 10.14
N SER A 183 10.68 12.45 10.77
CA SER A 183 11.67 11.40 10.50
C SER A 183 11.56 10.86 9.08
N LEU A 184 10.33 10.70 8.55
CA LEU A 184 10.13 10.32 7.15
C LEU A 184 10.73 11.35 6.18
N ARG A 185 10.49 12.64 6.39
CA ARG A 185 11.08 13.70 5.56
C ARG A 185 12.60 13.72 5.62
N ALA A 186 13.18 13.52 6.81
CA ALA A 186 14.64 13.46 6.95
C ALA A 186 15.24 12.30 6.14
N LEU A 187 14.62 11.13 6.18
CA LEU A 187 15.04 9.94 5.42
C LEU A 187 14.95 10.12 3.91
N ALA A 188 14.09 11.01 3.40
CA ALA A 188 13.97 11.24 1.97
C ALA A 188 15.26 11.76 1.32
N ALA A 189 16.13 12.42 2.11
CA ALA A 189 17.46 12.84 1.66
C ALA A 189 18.45 11.67 1.47
N GLU A 190 18.11 10.48 1.98
CA GLU A 190 18.92 9.27 1.84
C GLU A 190 18.49 8.40 0.63
N ALA A 191 17.38 8.75 -0.03
CA ALA A 191 16.99 8.11 -1.29
C ALA A 191 18.06 8.39 -2.37
N ALA A 192 18.43 7.36 -3.13
CA ALA A 192 19.53 7.43 -4.08
C ALA A 192 19.11 6.90 -5.46
N PRO A 193 19.58 7.51 -6.56
CA PRO A 193 19.31 7.00 -7.89
C PRO A 193 19.95 5.62 -8.09
N ILE A 194 19.27 4.72 -8.80
CA ILE A 194 19.82 3.40 -9.16
C ILE A 194 20.86 3.57 -10.28
N TRP A 195 20.54 4.42 -11.26
CA TRP A 195 21.38 4.71 -12.42
C TRP A 195 21.89 6.17 -12.41
N PRO A 196 23.17 6.42 -12.80
CA PRO A 196 23.75 7.77 -12.91
C PRO A 196 23.17 8.65 -14.02
#